data_AF-A0A965P4A4-F1
#
_entry.id   AF-A0A965P4A4-F1
#
_cell.length_a   1.000
_cell.length_b   1.000
_cell.length_c   1.000
_cell.angle_alpha   90.00
_cell.angle_beta   90.00
_cell.angle_gamma   90.00
#
_symmetry.space_group_name_H-M   'P 1'
#
loop_
_entity.id
_entity.type
_entity.pdbx_description
1 polymer ?
#
loop_
_entity_poly.entity_id
_entity_poly.type
_entity_poly.pdbx_seq_one_letter_code
_entity_poly.pdbx_strand_id
1 'polypeptide(L)'
;MNRIERAAPFLDDKVVAVQEGPDAWCEEPGITGRVWCNLSIRYADAIAPDGWFFLYEGIGNRKTNLDLLKHGLLEIQESRFTLSDGGSTILARLI
;
A
#
# COMPACT_ATOMS: atom_id res chain seq x y z
N MET A 1 -0.11 3.44 -17.50
CA MET A 1 -0.27 2.93 -16.12
C MET A 1 -1.45 3.67 -15.52
N ASN A 2 -2.42 2.94 -14.97
CA ASN A 2 -3.58 3.56 -14.33
C ASN A 2 -3.20 3.88 -12.88
N ARG A 3 -3.10 5.17 -12.57
CA ARG A 3 -2.87 5.68 -11.21
C ARG A 3 -4.20 5.68 -10.45
N ILE A 4 -4.21 5.14 -9.24
CA ILE A 4 -5.36 5.16 -8.33
C ILE A 4 -5.03 6.12 -7.20
N GLU A 5 -5.96 7.02 -6.88
CA GLU A 5 -5.85 7.95 -5.75
C GLU A 5 -7.08 7.85 -4.86
N ARG A 6 -6.85 7.83 -3.54
CA ARG A 6 -7.90 7.82 -2.51
C ARG A 6 -7.59 8.85 -1.44
N ALA A 7 -8.51 9.76 -1.20
CA ALA A 7 -8.37 10.72 -0.12
C ALA A 7 -8.36 9.98 1.23
N ALA A 8 -7.37 10.27 2.08
CA ALA A 8 -7.22 9.66 3.40
C ALA A 8 -7.19 10.73 4.51
N PRO A 9 -8.26 11.55 4.65
CA PRO A 9 -8.30 12.68 5.58
C PRO A 9 -8.20 12.28 7.06
N PHE A 10 -8.41 10.99 7.36
CA PHE A 10 -8.24 10.43 8.71
C PHE A 10 -6.77 10.22 9.11
N LEU A 11 -5.83 10.28 8.15
CA LEU A 11 -4.40 10.31 8.43
C LEU A 11 -3.94 11.75 8.67
N ASP A 12 -4.36 12.65 7.79
CA ASP A 12 -4.24 14.12 7.86
C ASP A 12 -5.11 14.71 6.74
N ASP A 13 -5.65 15.91 6.94
CA ASP A 13 -6.61 16.58 6.05
C ASP A 13 -6.19 16.64 4.58
N LYS A 14 -4.89 16.62 4.31
CA LYS A 14 -4.32 16.72 2.97
C LYS A 14 -3.81 15.39 2.41
N VAL A 15 -3.76 14.32 3.19
CA VAL A 15 -3.11 13.08 2.75
C VAL A 15 -3.98 12.29 1.77
N VAL A 16 -3.33 11.76 0.73
CA VAL A 16 -3.92 10.82 -0.23
C VAL A 16 -3.11 9.53 -0.26
N ALA A 17 -3.81 8.40 -0.38
CA ALA A 17 -3.20 7.11 -0.70
C ALA A 17 -3.17 6.94 -2.22
N VAL A 18 -2.02 6.54 -2.74
CA VAL A 18 -1.74 6.42 -4.18
C VAL A 18 -1.28 5.01 -4.47
N GLN A 19 -1.72 4.47 -5.62
CA GLN A 19 -1.19 3.24 -6.19
C GLN A 19 -0.90 3.43 -7.68
N GLU A 20 0.30 3.02 -8.08
CA GLU A 20 0.75 2.96 -9.47
C GLU A 20 1.34 1.57 -9.75
N GLY A 21 0.50 0.70 -10.33
CA GLY A 21 0.87 -0.71 -10.53
C GLY A 21 1.20 -1.40 -9.20
N PRO A 22 2.43 -1.94 -9.02
CA PRO A 22 2.84 -2.62 -7.79
C PRO A 22 3.38 -1.67 -6.71
N ASP A 23 3.45 -0.36 -6.96
CA ASP A 23 3.91 0.61 -5.98
C ASP A 23 2.73 1.35 -5.35
N ALA A 24 2.75 1.50 -4.03
CA ALA A 24 1.71 2.21 -3.29
C ALA A 24 2.31 2.99 -2.11
N TRP A 25 1.79 4.19 -1.86
CA TRP A 25 2.28 5.09 -0.81
C TRP A 25 1.20 6.09 -0.40
N CYS A 26 1.38 6.74 0.75
CA CYS A 26 0.63 7.93 1.13
C CYS A 26 1.48 9.18 0.90
N GLU A 27 0.91 10.21 0.28
CA GLU A 27 1.58 11.49 0.05
C GLU A 27 0.70 12.68 0.42
N GLU A 28 1.33 13.84 0.60
CA GLU A 28 0.64 15.12 0.68
C GLU A 28 0.72 15.79 -0.70
N PRO A 29 -0.39 15.90 -1.46
CA PRO A 29 -0.39 16.45 -2.79
C PRO A 29 -0.01 17.94 -2.74
N GLY A 30 0.80 18.37 -3.70
CA GLY A 30 1.30 19.74 -3.79
C GLY A 30 2.60 20.01 -3.02
N ILE A 31 3.12 19.03 -2.26
CA ILE A 31 4.48 19.07 -1.71
C ILE A 31 5.34 18.03 -2.41
N THR A 32 6.10 18.47 -3.41
CA THR A 32 6.95 17.60 -4.23
C THR A 32 7.89 16.76 -3.37
N GLY A 33 7.78 15.44 -3.48
CA GLY A 33 8.67 14.47 -2.82
C GLY A 33 8.30 14.12 -1.37
N ARG A 34 7.18 14.63 -0.82
CA ARG A 34 6.76 14.29 0.54
C ARG A 34 5.92 13.01 0.57
N VAL A 35 6.60 11.88 0.71
CA VAL A 35 5.97 10.60 1.04
C VAL A 35 5.83 10.49 2.56
N TRP A 36 4.59 10.31 3.02
CA TRP A 36 4.26 10.08 4.44
C TRP A 36 4.59 8.66 4.86
N CYS A 37 4.19 7.67 4.06
CA CYS A 37 4.54 6.28 4.27
C CYS A 37 4.51 5.51 2.95
N ASN A 38 5.39 4.54 2.79
CA ASN A 38 5.32 3.58 1.67
C ASN A 38 4.42 2.43 2.09
N LEU A 39 3.38 2.13 1.32
CA LEU A 39 2.45 1.03 1.59
C LEU A 39 2.92 -0.27 0.94
N SER A 40 3.76 -0.21 -0.10
CA SER A 40 4.30 -1.36 -0.80
C SER A 40 5.74 -1.70 -0.41
N ILE A 41 6.09 -2.98 -0.50
CA ILE A 41 7.46 -3.49 -0.44
C ILE A 41 7.76 -4.31 -1.71
N ARG A 42 9.02 -4.28 -2.16
CA ARG A 42 9.47 -5.10 -3.31
C ARG A 42 10.30 -6.28 -2.82
N TYR A 43 10.10 -7.42 -3.47
CA TYR A 43 10.92 -8.62 -3.31
C TYR A 43 11.70 -8.86 -4.60
N ALA A 44 12.95 -9.33 -4.50
CA ALA A 44 13.82 -9.50 -5.66
C ALA A 44 13.38 -10.65 -6.59
N ASP A 45 12.64 -11.59 -6.03
CA ASP A 45 12.29 -12.91 -6.56
C ASP A 45 10.77 -13.10 -6.73
N ALA A 46 9.96 -12.08 -6.40
CA ALA A 46 8.51 -12.15 -6.49
C ALA A 46 7.92 -10.90 -7.14
N ILE A 47 6.89 -11.10 -7.97
CA ILE A 47 6.17 -10.04 -8.68
C ILE A 47 4.72 -10.07 -8.21
N ALA A 48 4.20 -8.93 -7.79
CA ALA A 48 2.81 -8.81 -7.39
C ALA A 48 1.89 -8.98 -8.62
N PRO A 49 0.73 -9.65 -8.48
CA PRO A 49 -0.27 -9.72 -9.54
C PRO A 49 -0.74 -8.33 -10.00
N ASP A 50 -1.29 -8.24 -11.22
CA ASP A 50 -1.78 -6.97 -11.75
C ASP A 50 -2.86 -6.35 -10.85
N GLY A 51 -2.73 -5.04 -10.60
CA GLY A 51 -3.59 -4.30 -9.66
C GLY A 51 -3.31 -4.55 -8.18
N TRP A 52 -2.34 -5.39 -7.82
CA TRP A 52 -1.95 -5.67 -6.43
C TRP A 52 -0.51 -5.22 -6.15
N PHE A 53 -0.22 -5.02 -4.87
CA PHE A 53 1.13 -4.80 -4.35
C PHE A 53 1.36 -5.63 -3.09
N PHE A 54 2.63 -5.95 -2.80
CA PHE A 54 2.96 -6.58 -1.53
C PHE A 54 2.89 -5.55 -0.41
N LEU A 55 2.06 -5.80 0.59
CA LEU A 55 1.82 -4.90 1.70
C LEU A 55 3.05 -4.77 2.59
N TYR A 56 3.51 -3.54 2.81
CA TYR A 56 4.59 -3.27 3.74
C TYR A 56 4.04 -3.20 5.18
N GLU A 57 4.34 -4.23 5.97
CA GLU A 57 3.90 -4.36 7.37
C GLU A 57 4.95 -3.90 8.40
N GLY A 58 5.82 -2.96 8.01
CA GLY A 58 6.77 -2.32 8.92
C GLY A 58 6.05 -1.69 10.13
N ILE A 59 6.72 -1.60 11.28
CA ILE A 59 6.10 -1.09 12.53
C ILE A 59 5.46 0.29 12.32
N GLY A 60 6.11 1.17 11.56
CA GLY A 60 5.58 2.50 11.22
C GLY A 60 4.32 2.50 10.35
N ASN A 61 4.08 1.40 9.62
CA ASN A 61 2.98 1.27 8.68
C ASN A 61 1.75 0.55 9.25
N ARG A 62 1.91 -0.23 10.32
CA ARG A 62 0.81 -1.04 10.89
C ARG A 62 -0.43 -0.21 11.19
N LYS A 63 -0.26 0.96 11.81
CA LYS A 63 -1.38 1.86 12.12
C LYS A 63 -2.04 2.39 10.85
N THR A 64 -1.25 2.89 9.89
CA THR A 64 -1.77 3.41 8.63
C THR A 64 -2.51 2.35 7.83
N ASN A 65 -1.96 1.13 7.71
CA ASN A 65 -2.61 0.03 7.00
C ASN A 65 -3.97 -0.33 7.64
N LEU A 66 -4.03 -0.39 8.98
CA LEU A 66 -5.28 -0.62 9.71
C LEU A 66 -6.30 0.49 9.51
N ASP A 67 -5.87 1.75 9.56
CA ASP A 67 -6.75 2.89 9.34
C ASP A 67 -7.29 2.90 7.90
N LEU A 68 -6.45 2.61 6.89
CA LEU A 68 -6.88 2.47 5.49
C LEU A 68 -7.91 1.34 5.30
N LEU A 69 -7.70 0.18 5.93
CA LEU A 69 -8.66 -0.94 5.90
C LEU A 69 -9.98 -0.58 6.56
N LYS A 70 -9.92 0.01 7.75
CA LYS A 70 -11.10 0.42 8.53
C LYS A 70 -11.98 1.41 7.77
N HIS A 71 -11.35 2.28 6.99
CA HIS A 71 -12.03 3.28 6.17
C HIS A 71 -12.34 2.78 4.75
N GLY A 72 -12.07 1.51 4.44
CA GLY A 72 -12.45 0.90 3.16
C GLY A 72 -11.68 1.43 1.95
N LEU A 73 -10.44 1.92 2.14
CA LEU A 73 -9.58 2.39 1.05
C LEU A 73 -8.58 1.33 0.59
N LEU A 74 -8.37 0.30 1.40
CA LEU A 74 -7.45 -0.79 1.16
C LEU A 74 -8.22 -2.12 1.20
N GLU A 75 -7.95 -2.99 0.25
CA GLU A 75 -8.37 -4.39 0.26
C GLU A 75 -7.13 -5.27 0.44
N ILE A 76 -7.25 -6.30 1.28
CA ILE A 76 -6.22 -7.32 1.46
C ILE A 76 -6.68 -8.63 0.84
N GLN A 77 -5.77 -9.31 0.16
CA GLN A 77 -5.99 -10.69 -0.27
C GLN A 77 -5.96 -11.61 0.96
N GLU A 78 -7.04 -12.37 1.18
CA GLU A 78 -7.18 -13.25 2.34
C GLU A 78 -6.11 -14.35 2.41
N SER A 79 -5.65 -14.81 1.24
CA SER A 79 -4.57 -15.80 1.13
C SER A 79 -3.21 -15.14 1.19
N ARG A 80 -2.31 -15.67 2.03
CA ARG A 80 -0.91 -15.24 2.07
C ARG A 80 -0.18 -15.68 0.80
N PHE A 81 0.70 -14.82 0.32
CA PHE A 81 1.62 -15.13 -0.77
C PHE A 81 2.90 -15.74 -0.21
N THR A 82 3.34 -16.88 -0.74
CA THR A 82 4.60 -17.54 -0.33
C THR A 82 5.75 -17.07 -1.21
N LEU A 83 6.82 -16.59 -0.60
CA LEU A 83 8.04 -16.13 -1.24
C LEU A 83 8.98 -17.30 -1.55
N SER A 84 9.99 -17.13 -2.41
CA SER A 84 10.86 -18.25 -2.80
C SER A 84 11.73 -18.78 -1.66
N ASP A 85 11.99 -17.95 -0.66
CA ASP A 85 12.71 -18.32 0.57
C ASP A 85 11.83 -19.07 1.59
N GLY A 86 10.56 -19.35 1.24
CA GLY A 86 9.58 -19.97 2.12
C GLY A 86 8.92 -18.99 3.10
N GLY A 87 9.29 -17.71 3.05
CA GLY A 87 8.61 -16.64 3.75
C GLY A 87 7.17 -16.44 3.25
N SER A 88 6.40 -15.62 3.98
CA SER A 88 5.06 -15.25 3.54
C SER A 88 4.85 -13.74 3.63
N THR A 89 4.09 -13.21 2.69
CA THR A 89 3.70 -11.80 2.64
C THR A 89 2.21 -11.67 2.32
N ILE A 90 1.68 -10.47 2.49
CA ILE A 90 0.28 -10.15 2.23
C ILE A 90 0.21 -9.30 0.97
N LEU A 91 -0.77 -9.57 0.10
CA LEU A 91 -1.08 -8.72 -1.04
C LEU A 91 -2.20 -7.75 -0.66
N ALA A 92 -2.09 -6.51 -1.12
CA ALA A 92 -3.13 -5.49 -0.95
C ALA A 92 -3.31 -4.67 -2.23
N ARG A 93 -4.45 -3.97 -2.33
CA ARG A 93 -4.74 -3.00 -3.39
C ARG A 93 -5.59 -1.85 -2.86
N LEU A 94 -5.46 -0.68 -3.47
CA LEU A 94 -6.38 0.43 -3.21
C LEU A 94 -7.70 0.21 -3.96
N ILE A 95 -8.81 0.49 -3.28
CA ILE A 95 -10.19 0.32 -3.80
C ILE A 95 -10.94 1.64 -3.82
#